data_AF-A0AAV6KCF0-F1
#
_entry.id   AF-A0AAV6KCF0-F1
#
_cell.length_a   1.000
_cell.length_b   1.000
_cell.length_c   1.000
_cell.angle_alpha   90.00
_cell.angle_beta   90.00
_cell.angle_gamma   90.00
#
_symmetry.space_group_name_H-M   'P 1'
#
loop_
_entity.id
_entity.type
_entity.pdbx_description
1 polymer ?
#
loop_
_entity_poly.entity_id
_entity_poly.type
_entity_poly.pdbx_seq_one_letter_code
_entity_poly.pdbx_strand_id
1 'polypeptide(L)'
;MANKHACQRNHVLNFLFFFFSMLLTHDLQVDIAYAPFVERFQIFLQDVWKYDITAGRPKLATWIEEVNKIDAYKPTKGDPEFLIQNYRQRFLGQ
;
A
#
# COMPACT_ATOMS: atom_id res chain seq x y z
N MET A 1 2.39 -25.89 3.74
CA MET A 1 1.56 -24.72 3.41
C MET A 1 2.25 -23.37 3.68
N ALA A 2 3.22 -23.28 4.62
CA ALA A 2 3.99 -22.06 4.88
C ALA A 2 4.72 -21.46 3.65
N ASN A 3 5.16 -22.31 2.71
CA ASN A 3 5.96 -21.89 1.56
C ASN A 3 5.15 -21.12 0.48
N LYS A 4 3.83 -21.38 0.37
CA LYS A 4 2.97 -20.72 -0.63
C LYS A 4 2.67 -19.27 -0.21
N HIS A 5 2.39 -19.04 1.07
CA HIS A 5 2.20 -17.69 1.62
C HIS A 5 3.51 -16.88 1.62
N ALA A 6 4.66 -17.49 1.88
CA ALA A 6 5.96 -16.82 1.77
C ALA A 6 6.31 -16.42 0.33
N CYS A 7 5.99 -17.29 -0.65
CA CYS A 7 6.16 -17.00 -2.08
C CYS A 7 5.21 -15.89 -2.56
N GLN A 8 3.94 -15.95 -2.19
CA GLN A 8 2.95 -14.89 -2.50
C GLN A 8 3.34 -13.56 -1.87
N ARG A 9 3.82 -13.58 -0.63
CA ARG A 9 4.37 -12.39 0.05
C ARG A 9 5.54 -11.80 -0.73
N ASN A 10 6.54 -12.59 -1.11
CA ASN A 10 7.68 -12.08 -1.88
C ASN A 10 7.26 -11.54 -3.25
N HIS A 11 6.29 -12.15 -3.91
CA HIS A 11 5.79 -11.67 -5.21
C HIS A 11 5.08 -10.31 -5.08
N VAL A 12 4.18 -10.17 -4.09
CA VAL A 12 3.48 -8.91 -3.82
C VAL A 12 4.44 -7.83 -3.31
N LEU A 13 5.38 -8.17 -2.44
CA LEU A 13 6.39 -7.23 -1.94
C LEU A 13 7.35 -6.79 -3.06
N ASN A 14 7.76 -7.69 -3.97
CA ASN A 14 8.58 -7.32 -5.12
C ASN A 14 7.82 -6.43 -6.10
N PHE A 15 6.52 -6.71 -6.34
CA PHE A 15 5.67 -5.83 -7.12
C PHE A 15 5.61 -4.44 -6.49
N LEU A 16 5.34 -4.35 -5.20
CA LEU A 16 5.32 -3.07 -4.48
C LEU A 16 6.68 -2.37 -4.48
N PHE A 17 7.80 -3.09 -4.36
CA PHE A 17 9.14 -2.52 -4.39
C PHE A 17 9.48 -1.89 -5.75
N PHE A 18 9.06 -2.53 -6.85
CA PHE A 18 9.24 -2.03 -8.20
C PHE A 18 8.45 -0.73 -8.45
N PHE A 19 7.20 -0.68 -7.99
CA PHE A 19 6.37 0.53 -8.07
C PHE A 19 6.88 1.66 -7.15
N PHE A 20 7.40 1.33 -5.97
CA PHE A 20 7.90 2.34 -5.02
C PHE A 20 9.23 2.99 -5.40
N SER A 21 10.10 2.30 -6.15
CA SER A 21 11.33 2.92 -6.69
C SER A 21 11.02 4.04 -7.68
N MET A 22 9.84 4.03 -8.31
CA MET A 22 9.45 5.00 -9.34
C MET A 22 8.86 6.30 -8.78
N LEU A 23 8.32 6.26 -7.55
CA LEU A 23 7.69 7.38 -6.84
C LEU A 23 8.67 8.46 -6.35
N LEU A 24 9.98 8.28 -6.56
CA LEU A 24 10.99 9.30 -6.22
C LEU A 24 11.24 10.32 -7.35
N THR A 25 10.56 10.17 -8.49
CA THR A 25 10.58 11.15 -9.58
C THR A 25 9.39 12.09 -9.41
N HIS A 26 9.67 13.37 -9.23
CA HIS A 26 8.87 14.38 -8.53
C HIS A 26 7.72 14.96 -9.37
N ASP A 27 6.72 14.15 -9.72
CA ASP A 27 5.51 14.60 -10.46
C ASP A 27 4.25 14.52 -9.59
N LEU A 28 3.65 15.67 -9.26
CA LEU A 28 2.43 15.77 -8.43
C LEU A 28 1.25 14.91 -8.93
N GLN A 29 1.15 14.71 -10.25
CA GLN A 29 0.11 13.86 -10.84
C GLN A 29 0.34 12.37 -10.53
N VAL A 30 1.60 11.95 -10.47
CA VAL A 30 1.99 10.60 -10.08
C VAL A 30 1.62 10.39 -8.61
N ASP A 31 1.91 11.36 -7.74
CA ASP A 31 1.57 11.28 -6.32
C ASP A 31 0.06 11.05 -6.08
N ILE A 32 -0.80 11.82 -6.76
CA ILE A 32 -2.26 11.68 -6.62
C ILE A 32 -2.75 10.34 -7.19
N ALA A 33 -2.17 9.88 -8.31
CA ALA A 33 -2.55 8.61 -8.92
C ALA A 33 -2.17 7.40 -8.03
N TYR A 34 -1.05 7.49 -7.30
CA TYR A 34 -0.55 6.40 -6.47
C TYR A 34 -0.99 6.45 -5.00
N ALA A 35 -1.39 7.61 -4.48
CA ALA A 35 -2.00 7.79 -3.14
C ALA A 35 -2.99 6.67 -2.75
N PRO A 36 -4.06 6.39 -3.54
CA PRO A 36 -5.04 5.37 -3.18
C PRO A 36 -4.44 3.97 -3.15
N PHE A 37 -3.41 3.67 -3.95
CA PHE A 37 -2.78 2.36 -3.94
C PHE A 37 -1.93 2.17 -2.69
N VAL A 38 -1.07 3.14 -2.36
CA VAL A 38 -0.20 3.07 -1.18
C VAL A 38 -1.03 2.87 0.09
N GLU A 39 -2.11 3.63 0.24
CA GLU A 39 -2.99 3.51 1.40
C GLU A 39 -3.67 2.14 1.50
N ARG A 40 -4.21 1.62 0.40
CA ARG A 40 -4.86 0.31 0.36
C ARG A 40 -3.89 -0.82 0.70
N PHE A 41 -2.68 -0.75 0.14
CA PHE A 41 -1.64 -1.74 0.42
C PHE A 41 -1.12 -1.62 1.84
N GLN A 42 -1.02 -0.41 2.41
CA GLN A 42 -0.64 -0.22 3.82
C GLN A 42 -1.58 -1.00 4.74
N ILE A 43 -2.90 -0.81 4.58
CA ILE A 43 -3.92 -1.49 5.39
C ILE A 43 -3.81 -3.01 5.22
N PHE A 44 -3.74 -3.50 3.97
CA PHE A 44 -3.66 -4.93 3.69
C PHE A 44 -2.38 -5.59 4.24
N LEU A 45 -1.22 -4.98 4.01
CA LEU A 45 0.07 -5.52 4.45
C LEU A 45 0.19 -5.53 5.97
N GLN A 46 -0.30 -4.48 6.63
CA GLN A 46 -0.31 -4.40 8.08
C GLN A 46 -1.27 -5.43 8.68
N ASP A 47 -2.46 -5.64 8.10
CA ASP A 47 -3.40 -6.59 8.64
C ASP A 47 -2.96 -8.05 8.42
N VAL A 48 -2.60 -8.42 7.19
CA VAL A 48 -2.32 -9.80 6.80
C VAL A 48 -0.89 -10.24 7.16
N TRP A 49 0.11 -9.39 6.96
CA TRP A 49 1.51 -9.74 7.15
C TRP A 49 2.19 -9.01 8.31
N LYS A 50 1.46 -8.16 9.05
CA LYS A 50 2.02 -7.35 10.15
C LYS A 50 3.25 -6.56 9.70
N TYR A 51 3.25 -6.14 8.43
CA TYR A 51 4.38 -5.46 7.80
C TYR A 51 4.12 -3.96 7.73
N ASP A 52 5.02 -3.18 8.32
CA ASP A 52 5.01 -1.72 8.24
C ASP A 52 5.80 -1.25 7.02
N ILE A 53 5.11 -0.59 6.08
CA ILE A 53 5.73 -0.05 4.86
C ILE A 53 6.57 1.20 5.11
N THR A 54 6.32 1.90 6.22
CA THR A 54 7.01 3.14 6.58
C THR A 54 8.32 2.88 7.34
N ALA A 55 8.46 1.70 7.93
CA ALA A 55 9.68 1.27 8.61
C ALA A 55 10.91 1.35 7.68
N GLY A 56 11.88 2.17 8.06
CA GLY A 56 13.10 2.41 7.27
C GLY A 56 12.91 3.30 6.02
N ARG A 57 11.72 3.88 5.82
CA ARG A 57 11.40 4.75 4.66
C ARG A 57 10.83 6.11 5.12
N PRO A 58 11.64 7.01 5.68
CA PRO A 58 11.17 8.29 6.23
C PRO A 58 10.52 9.19 5.16
N LYS A 59 11.01 9.18 3.91
CA LYS A 59 10.41 9.94 2.80
C LYS A 59 8.97 9.49 2.50
N LEU A 60 8.70 8.19 2.62
CA LEU A 60 7.36 7.64 2.41
C LEU A 60 6.43 8.04 3.55
N ALA A 61 6.91 7.99 4.79
CA ALA A 61 6.14 8.45 5.94
C ALA A 61 5.71 9.92 5.76
N THR A 62 6.64 10.80 5.40
CA THR A 62 6.34 12.21 5.11
C THR A 62 5.35 12.37 3.97
N TRP A 63 5.51 11.63 2.86
CA TRP A 63 4.58 11.71 1.73
C TRP A 63 3.16 11.28 2.12
N ILE A 64 3.00 10.22 2.92
CA ILE A 64 1.69 9.78 3.42
C ILE A 64 1.07 10.87 4.30
N GLU A 65 1.86 11.51 5.17
CA GLU A 65 1.40 12.65 5.97
C GLU A 65 0.93 13.83 5.10
N GLU A 66 1.68 14.19 4.05
CA GLU A 66 1.29 15.26 3.13
C GLU A 66 0.01 14.92 2.35
N VAL A 67 -0.13 13.70 1.83
CA VAL A 67 -1.35 13.24 1.14
C VAL A 67 -2.56 13.27 2.07
N ASN A 68 -2.38 12.89 3.35
CA ASN A 68 -3.45 12.93 4.34
C ASN A 68 -3.92 14.34 4.71
N LYS A 69 -3.10 15.38 4.46
CA LYS A 69 -3.51 16.78 4.64
C LYS A 69 -4.44 17.28 3.53
N ILE A 70 -4.49 16.61 2.38
CA ILE A 70 -5.34 17.02 1.25
C ILE A 70 -6.81 16.74 1.59
N ASP A 71 -7.59 17.79 1.82
CA ASP A 71 -9.01 17.66 2.19
C ASP A 71 -9.85 16.97 1.11
N ALA A 72 -9.53 17.20 -0.17
CA ALA A 72 -10.19 16.54 -1.29
C ALA A 72 -9.92 15.02 -1.35
N TYR A 73 -8.85 14.54 -0.72
CA TYR A 73 -8.47 13.12 -0.75
C TYR A 73 -9.17 12.31 0.35
N LYS A 74 -9.40 12.91 1.53
CA LYS A 74 -10.06 12.27 2.68
C LYS A 74 -11.37 11.52 2.34
N PRO A 75 -12.32 12.08 1.56
CA PRO A 75 -13.58 11.38 1.24
C PRO A 75 -13.40 10.26 0.20
N THR A 76 -12.25 10.16 -0.48
CA THR A 76 -11.98 9.11 -1.48
C THR A 76 -11.47 7.82 -0.86
N LYS A 77 -11.17 7.84 0.44
CA LYS A 77 -10.71 6.67 1.21
C LYS A 77 -11.84 5.66 1.32
N GLY A 78 -11.55 4.43 0.88
CA GLY A 78 -12.48 3.32 0.98
C GLY A 78 -12.52 2.75 2.39
N ASP A 79 -13.61 2.05 2.71
CA ASP A 79 -13.76 1.34 3.98
C ASP A 79 -12.62 0.30 4.15
N PRO A 80 -11.80 0.41 5.23
CA PRO A 80 -10.69 -0.51 5.49
C PRO A 80 -11.11 -1.98 5.56
N GLU A 81 -12.27 -2.29 6.15
CA GLU A 81 -12.73 -3.68 6.32
C GLU A 81 -13.05 -4.32 4.98
N PHE A 82 -13.83 -3.61 4.14
CA PHE A 82 -14.12 -4.03 2.78
C PHE A 82 -12.84 -4.25 1.95
N LEU A 83 -11.85 -3.34 2.08
CA LEU A 83 -10.57 -3.45 1.37
C LEU A 83 -9.79 -4.70 1.79
N ILE A 84 -9.70 -4.98 3.08
CA ILE A 84 -9.02 -6.17 3.60
C ILE A 84 -9.69 -7.43 3.07
N GLN A 85 -11.02 -7.52 3.15
CA GLN A 85 -11.77 -8.70 2.68
C GLN A 85 -11.55 -8.93 1.18
N ASN A 86 -11.67 -7.89 0.36
CA ASN A 86 -11.49 -7.99 -1.08
C ASN A 86 -10.04 -8.38 -1.45
N TYR A 87 -9.05 -7.86 -0.73
CA TYR A 87 -7.64 -8.14 -1.02
C TYR A 87 -7.22 -9.54 -0.55
N ARG A 88 -7.82 -10.05 0.53
CA ARG A 88 -7.65 -11.46 0.93
C ARG A 88 -8.19 -12.40 -0.15
N GLN A 89 -9.37 -12.13 -0.71
CA GLN A 89 -9.91 -12.89 -1.85
C GLN A 89 -8.97 -12.82 -3.06
N ARG A 90 -8.51 -11.60 -3.41
CA ARG A 90 -7.70 -11.35 -4.61
C ARG A 90 -6.29 -11.95 -4.54
N PHE A 91 -5.60 -11.81 -3.41
CA PHE A 91 -4.18 -12.13 -3.27
C PHE A 91 -3.91 -13.42 -2.47
N LEU A 92 -4.85 -13.83 -1.61
CA LEU A 92 -4.73 -15.06 -0.83
C LEU A 92 -5.67 -16.17 -1.30
N GLY A 93 -6.68 -15.86 -2.13
CA GLY A 93 -7.69 -16.83 -2.58
C GLY A 93 -8.55 -17.37 -1.43
N GLN A 94 -8.72 -16.57 -0.37
CA GLN A 94 -9.60 -16.84 0.78
C GLN A 94 -10.87 -16.06 0.62
#